data_AF-A0A3Q2G7M5-F1
#
_entry.id   AF-A0A3Q2G7M5-F1
#
_cell.length_a   1.000
_cell.length_b   1.000
_cell.length_c   1.000
_cell.angle_alpha   90.00
_cell.angle_beta   90.00
_cell.angle_gamma   90.00
#
_symmetry.space_group_name_H-M   'P 1'
#
loop_
_entity.id
_entity.type
_entity.pdbx_description
1 polymer ?
#
loop_
_entity_poly.entity_id
_entity_poly.type
_entity_poly.pdbx_seq_one_letter_code
_entity_poly.pdbx_strand_id
1 'polypeptide(L)'
;SHQHLFTVGDISPFLCHLCGKQFRQKGHLNYHLLIHTGEKPFACHQCGKQFRQKGDLNCHLPIHTGEKPFVCHQCGKSFGHRSSLKSHLHIHTRVPTCAGGVEKASDH
;
A
#
# COMPACT_ATOMS: atom_id res chain seq x y z
N SER A 1 -44.09 5.06 -5.15
CA SER A 1 -43.21 5.34 -4.00
C SER A 1 -42.25 4.18 -3.81
N HIS A 2 -41.09 4.20 -4.48
CA HIS A 2 -40.10 3.13 -4.31
C HIS A 2 -39.38 3.33 -2.98
N GLN A 3 -39.74 2.54 -1.97
CA GLN A 3 -38.94 2.39 -0.75
C GLN A 3 -37.63 1.69 -1.12
N HIS A 4 -36.55 2.46 -1.14
CA HIS A 4 -35.20 1.90 -1.11
C HIS A 4 -34.97 1.25 0.26
N LEU A 5 -35.24 -0.05 0.36
CA LEU A 5 -34.71 -0.86 1.45
C LEU A 5 -33.19 -0.89 1.32
N PHE A 6 -32.50 -0.14 2.17
CA PHE A 6 -31.06 -0.29 2.37
C PHE A 6 -30.81 -1.61 3.08
N THR A 7 -30.22 -2.56 2.37
CA THR A 7 -29.73 -3.81 2.92
C THR A 7 -28.69 -3.51 4.01
N VAL A 8 -28.90 -4.05 5.21
CA VAL A 8 -27.95 -4.01 6.33
C VAL A 8 -26.77 -4.92 5.96
N GLY A 9 -25.82 -4.39 5.19
CA GLY A 9 -24.66 -5.16 4.71
C GLY A 9 -23.45 -4.32 4.33
N ASP A 10 -23.65 -3.09 3.86
CA ASP A 10 -22.56 -2.16 3.49
C ASP A 10 -22.73 -0.80 4.20
N ILE A 11 -22.80 -0.81 5.53
CA ILE A 11 -22.67 0.43 6.30
C ILE A 11 -21.17 0.76 6.32
N SER A 12 -20.72 1.50 5.32
CA SER A 12 -19.46 2.22 5.33
C SER A 12 -19.72 3.60 5.97
N PRO A 13 -19.59 3.76 7.30
CA PRO A 13 -20.18 4.91 8.00
C PRO A 13 -19.41 6.21 7.78
N PHE A 14 -18.22 6.15 7.18
CA PHE A 14 -17.34 7.30 7.00
C PHE A 14 -17.46 7.83 5.58
N LEU A 15 -18.27 8.88 5.41
CA LEU A 15 -18.50 9.57 4.14
C LEU A 15 -17.63 10.84 4.05
N CYS A 16 -16.99 11.05 2.91
CA CYS A 16 -16.39 12.33 2.58
C CYS A 16 -17.47 13.32 2.13
N HIS A 17 -17.72 14.35 2.93
CA HIS A 17 -18.66 15.44 2.63
C HIS A 17 -18.26 16.28 1.40
N LEU A 18 -16.99 16.26 0.99
CA LEU A 18 -16.49 17.07 -0.14
C LEU A 18 -16.64 16.37 -1.50
N CYS A 19 -16.67 15.04 -1.55
CA CYS A 19 -16.79 14.29 -2.81
C CYS A 19 -17.70 13.06 -2.76
N GLY A 20 -18.39 12.81 -1.65
CA GLY A 20 -19.32 11.69 -1.48
C GLY A 20 -18.67 10.31 -1.39
N LYS A 21 -17.33 10.20 -1.37
CA LYS A 21 -16.65 8.90 -1.27
C LYS A 21 -16.86 8.25 0.09
N GLN A 22 -17.11 6.94 0.10
CA GLN A 22 -17.33 6.15 1.30
C GLN A 22 -16.09 5.34 1.69
N PHE A 23 -15.81 5.28 2.99
CA PHE A 23 -14.67 4.57 3.56
C PHE A 23 -15.10 3.66 4.70
N ARG A 24 -14.57 2.43 4.71
CA ARG A 24 -14.84 1.44 5.76
C ARG A 24 -14.24 1.81 7.12
N GLN A 25 -13.24 2.70 7.14
CA GLN A 25 -12.51 3.09 8.35
C GLN A 25 -12.34 4.61 8.42
N LYS A 26 -12.51 5.18 9.62
CA LYS A 26 -12.34 6.61 9.87
C LYS A 26 -10.94 7.10 9.51
N GLY A 27 -9.92 6.29 9.78
CA GLY A 27 -8.53 6.60 9.43
C GLY A 27 -8.36 6.82 7.92
N HIS A 28 -8.98 5.99 7.08
CA HIS A 28 -8.93 6.14 5.63
C HIS A 28 -9.65 7.40 5.16
N LEU A 29 -10.79 7.75 5.76
CA LEU A 29 -11.45 9.02 5.50
C LEU A 29 -10.54 10.21 5.87
N ASN A 30 -9.90 10.18 7.04
CA ASN A 30 -9.00 11.25 7.47
C ASN A 30 -7.81 11.43 6.50
N TYR A 31 -7.15 10.34 6.09
CA TYR A 31 -6.09 10.42 5.07
C TYR A 31 -6.61 10.91 3.72
N HIS A 32 -7.83 10.54 3.35
CA HIS A 32 -8.46 11.01 2.14
C HIS A 32 -8.74 12.52 2.19
N LEU A 33 -9.12 13.08 3.34
CA LEU A 33 -9.36 14.52 3.50
C LEU A 33 -8.10 15.36 3.23
N LEU A 34 -6.89 14.81 3.45
CA LEU A 34 -5.62 15.44 3.05
C LEU A 34 -5.52 15.72 1.54
N ILE A 35 -6.34 15.05 0.73
CA ILE A 35 -6.44 15.32 -0.71
C ILE A 35 -7.12 16.66 -0.97
N HIS A 36 -8.15 16.96 -0.19
CA HIS A 36 -8.92 18.18 -0.32
C HIS A 36 -8.23 19.37 0.33
N THR A 37 -7.63 19.19 1.51
CA THR A 37 -6.89 20.27 2.20
C THR A 37 -5.53 20.54 1.55
N GLY A 38 -5.01 19.57 0.78
CA GLY A 38 -3.67 19.66 0.19
C GLY A 38 -2.55 19.42 1.20
N GLU A 39 -2.86 19.14 2.46
CA GLU A 39 -1.89 18.86 3.51
C GLU A 39 -1.05 17.62 3.20
N LYS A 40 0.24 17.71 3.52
CA LYS A 40 1.22 16.64 3.31
C LYS A 40 2.12 16.53 4.55
N PRO A 41 1.65 15.86 5.61
CA PRO A 41 2.31 15.87 6.92
C PRO A 41 3.67 15.16 6.93
N PHE A 42 3.98 14.34 5.93
CA PHE A 42 5.22 13.56 5.89
C PHE A 42 6.22 14.19 4.93
N ALA A 43 7.30 14.77 5.43
CA ALA A 43 8.35 15.36 4.61
C ALA A 43 9.60 14.46 4.53
N CYS A 44 10.20 14.39 3.35
CA CYS A 44 11.53 13.83 3.18
C CYS A 44 12.57 14.83 3.68
N HIS A 45 13.37 14.42 4.67
CA HIS A 45 14.43 15.27 5.23
C HIS A 45 15.58 15.55 4.24
N GLN A 46 15.74 14.72 3.20
CA GLN A 46 16.86 14.84 2.26
C GLN A 46 16.57 15.77 1.08
N CYS A 47 15.32 15.84 0.61
CA CYS A 47 14.94 16.67 -0.54
C CYS A 47 13.75 17.61 -0.28
N GLY A 48 13.20 17.61 0.94
CA GLY A 48 12.04 18.44 1.30
C GLY A 48 10.72 18.00 0.69
N LYS A 49 10.70 16.95 -0.14
CA LYS A 49 9.48 16.48 -0.81
C LYS A 49 8.46 15.96 0.21
N GLN A 50 7.22 16.41 0.08
CA GLN A 50 6.16 16.09 1.03
C GLN A 50 5.18 15.04 0.48
N PHE A 51 4.63 14.23 1.39
CA PHE A 51 3.75 13.10 1.13
C PHE A 51 2.54 13.10 2.06
N ARG A 52 1.42 12.53 1.60
CA ARG A 52 0.19 12.40 2.38
C ARG A 52 0.20 11.21 3.32
N GLN A 53 0.96 10.16 3.00
CA GLN A 53 1.06 8.94 3.80
C GLN A 53 2.51 8.61 4.13
N LYS A 54 2.74 8.04 5.32
CA LYS A 54 4.06 7.53 5.74
C LYS A 54 4.58 6.43 4.81
N GLY A 55 3.68 5.59 4.29
CA GLY A 55 4.03 4.54 3.33
C GLY A 55 4.66 5.12 2.05
N ASP A 56 4.12 6.22 1.54
CA ASP A 56 4.65 6.89 0.34
C ASP A 56 6.05 7.48 0.60
N LEU A 57 6.27 8.09 1.77
CA LEU A 57 7.59 8.57 2.19
C LEU A 57 8.58 7.39 2.30
N ASN A 58 8.19 6.28 2.94
CA ASN A 58 9.05 5.12 3.08
C ASN A 58 9.41 4.50 1.72
N CYS A 59 8.49 4.46 0.76
CA CYS A 59 8.77 4.02 -0.59
C CYS A 59 9.70 5.00 -1.34
N HIS A 60 9.66 6.28 -0.99
CA HIS A 60 10.50 7.30 -1.60
C HIS A 60 11.95 7.30 -1.08
N LEU A 61 12.18 7.03 0.21
CA LEU A 61 13.53 7.05 0.82
C LEU A 61 14.60 6.21 0.08
N PRO A 62 14.29 4.99 -0.42
CA PRO A 62 15.20 4.19 -1.25
C PRO A 62 15.83 4.92 -2.45
N ILE A 63 15.16 5.94 -2.98
CA ILE A 63 15.67 6.73 -4.13
C ILE A 63 16.95 7.49 -3.74
N HIS A 64 17.09 7.87 -2.47
CA HIS A 64 18.26 8.58 -2.01
C HIS A 64 19.36 7.65 -1.49
N THR A 65 18.99 6.59 -0.78
CA THR A 65 19.97 5.64 -0.23
C THR A 65 20.48 4.64 -1.27
N GLY A 66 19.76 4.49 -2.39
CA GLY A 66 20.03 3.44 -3.39
C GLY A 66 19.71 2.04 -2.89
N GLU A 67 19.19 1.90 -1.66
CA GLU A 67 18.84 0.62 -1.08
C GLU A 67 17.67 -0.01 -1.84
N LYS A 68 17.77 -1.32 -2.11
CA LYS A 68 16.70 -2.10 -2.73
C LYS A 68 16.26 -3.19 -1.77
N PRO A 69 15.49 -2.84 -0.72
CA PRO A 69 15.22 -3.75 0.39
C PRO A 69 14.37 -4.97 -0.02
N PHE A 70 13.72 -4.92 -1.19
CA PHE A 70 12.86 -6.00 -1.66
C PHE A 70 13.61 -6.88 -2.65
N VAL A 71 14.13 -8.01 -2.17
CA VAL A 71 14.89 -8.97 -2.98
C VAL A 71 13.99 -10.12 -3.43
N CYS A 72 14.09 -10.50 -4.70
CA CYS A 72 13.49 -11.73 -5.21
C CYS A 72 14.35 -12.93 -4.80
N HIS A 73 13.83 -13.80 -3.96
CA HIS A 73 14.54 -15.01 -3.52
C HIS A 73 14.80 -16.02 -4.64
N GLN A 74 14.04 -15.97 -5.74
CA GLN A 74 14.20 -16.91 -6.85
C GLN A 74 15.33 -16.54 -7.82
N CYS A 75 15.63 -15.25 -8.00
CA CYS A 75 16.63 -14.80 -8.98
C CYS A 75 17.60 -13.72 -8.46
N GLY A 76 17.53 -13.38 -7.16
CA GLY A 76 18.38 -12.38 -6.52
C GLY A 76 18.12 -10.92 -6.93
N LYS A 77 17.21 -10.66 -7.87
CA LYS A 77 16.91 -9.28 -8.32
C LYS A 77 16.32 -8.46 -7.19
N SER A 78 16.90 -7.28 -6.96
CA SER A 78 16.48 -6.35 -5.92
C SER A 78 15.62 -5.23 -6.48
N PHE A 79 14.61 -4.81 -5.72
CA PHE A 79 13.63 -3.79 -6.07
C PHE A 79 13.54 -2.72 -4.97
N GLY A 80 13.34 -1.47 -5.36
CA GLY A 80 13.11 -0.36 -4.43
C GLY A 80 11.73 -0.40 -3.77
N HIS A 81 10.74 -1.01 -4.43
CA HIS A 81 9.34 -1.05 -3.96
C HIS A 81 8.79 -2.48 -3.87
N ARG A 82 7.96 -2.73 -2.86
CA ARG A 82 7.26 -4.01 -2.67
C ARG A 82 6.33 -4.36 -3.84
N SER A 83 5.65 -3.37 -4.41
CA SER A 83 4.77 -3.57 -5.57
C SER A 83 5.56 -4.05 -6.78
N SER A 84 6.75 -3.48 -7.04
CA SER A 84 7.63 -3.90 -8.12
C SER A 84 8.12 -5.33 -7.94
N LEU A 85 8.51 -5.74 -6.72
CA LEU A 85 8.83 -7.14 -6.44
C LEU A 85 7.60 -8.04 -6.66
N LYS A 86 6.43 -7.66 -6.15
CA LYS A 86 5.19 -8.45 -6.33
C LYS A 86 4.87 -8.65 -7.81
N SER A 87 4.88 -7.59 -8.61
CA SER A 87 4.70 -7.68 -10.06
C SER A 87 5.77 -8.53 -10.72
N HIS A 88 7.03 -8.39 -10.31
CA HIS A 88 8.11 -9.23 -10.79
C HIS A 88 7.89 -10.72 -10.50
N LEU A 89 7.39 -11.09 -9.32
CA LEU A 89 7.16 -12.50 -8.97
C LEU A 89 6.22 -13.21 -9.96
N HIS A 90 5.31 -12.49 -10.62
CA HIS A 90 4.41 -13.08 -11.63
C HIS A 90 5.16 -13.67 -12.83
N ILE A 91 6.37 -13.20 -13.12
CA ILE A 91 7.20 -13.79 -14.19
C ILE A 91 7.66 -15.20 -13.83
N HIS A 92 7.83 -15.45 -12.52
CA HIS A 92 8.21 -16.76 -12.00
C HIS A 92 7.00 -17.65 -11.74
N THR A 93 5.83 -17.06 -11.51
CA THR A 93 4.55 -17.76 -11.33
C THR A 93 3.94 -18.33 -12.62
N ARG A 94 4.72 -18.49 -13.71
CA ARG A 94 4.29 -19.34 -14.84
C ARG A 94 4.21 -20.84 -14.50
N VAL A 95 4.35 -21.18 -13.22
CA VAL A 95 4.01 -22.47 -12.62
C VAL A 95 2.97 -22.22 -11.52
N PRO A 96 1.81 -22.92 -11.52
CA PRO A 96 0.85 -22.84 -10.43
C PRO A 96 1.42 -23.60 -9.24
N THR A 97 2.08 -22.91 -8.32
CA THR A 97 2.48 -23.53 -7.05
C THR A 97 1.33 -23.38 -6.06
N CYS A 98 0.61 -24.48 -5.87
CA CYS A 98 -0.30 -24.70 -4.75
C CYS A 98 0.39 -24.33 -3.42
N ALA A 99 -0.39 -23.76 -2.50
CA ALA A 99 0.06 -23.42 -1.16
C ALA A 99 0.64 -24.64 -0.43
N GLY A 100 1.86 -24.51 0.09
CA GLY A 100 2.48 -25.48 1.00
C GLY A 100 4.00 -25.33 1.06
N GLY A 101 4.54 -25.12 2.26
CA GLY A 101 5.98 -25.19 2.51
C GLY A 101 6.50 -24.18 3.53
N VAL A 102 6.32 -24.49 4.82
CA VAL A 102 7.30 -24.17 5.86
C VAL A 102 8.65 -24.81 5.48
N GLU A 103 9.81 -24.25 5.80
CA GLU A 103 10.65 -24.71 6.91
C GLU A 103 11.82 -23.74 7.13
N LYS A 104 12.05 -23.40 8.39
CA LYS A 104 13.36 -22.95 8.88
C LYS A 104 14.22 -24.19 9.11
N ALA A 105 15.44 -24.18 8.60
CA ALA A 105 16.56 -24.90 9.19
C ALA A 105 17.80 -24.01 9.04
N SER A 106 18.31 -23.52 10.17
CA SER A 106 19.66 -22.97 10.29
C SER A 106 20.53 -24.11 10.80
N ASP A 107 21.49 -24.55 9.99
CA ASP A 107 22.62 -25.34 10.45
C ASP A 107 23.72 -24.40 10.95
N HIS A 108 24.02 -24.48 12.24
CA HIS A 108 25.37 -24.52 12.85
C HIS A 108 25.24 -25.03 14.29
#